data_AF-A0AAP5J5A6-F1
#
_entry.id   AF-A0AAP5J5A6-F1
#
_cell.length_a   1.000
_cell.length_b   1.000
_cell.length_c   1.000
_cell.angle_alpha   90.00
_cell.angle_beta   90.00
_cell.angle_gamma   90.00
#
_symmetry.space_group_name_H-M   'P 1'
#
loop_
_entity.id
_entity.type
_entity.pdbx_description
1 polymer ?
#
loop_
_entity_poly.entity_id
_entity_poly.type
_entity_poly.pdbx_seq_one_letter_code
_entity_poly.pdbx_strand_id
1 'polypeptide(L)' 'YFVKIKGNIKENMLVYGELLKRYFFTKSFILDDVIYSHTRKELEDANFGWVFDCEGIEIEEVE' A
#
# COMPACT_ATOMS: atom_id res chain seq x y z
N TYR A 1 -1.60 4.58 -6.96
CA TYR A 1 -0.71 4.84 -5.82
C TYR A 1 -0.08 3.55 -5.32
N PHE A 2 1.24 3.44 -5.40
CA PHE A 2 2.01 2.53 -4.55
C PHE A 2 2.32 3.24 -3.23
N VAL A 3 2.12 2.53 -2.12
CA VAL A 3 2.34 3.07 -0.77
C VAL A 3 3.41 2.22 -0.09
N LYS A 4 4.53 2.86 0.28
CA LYS A 4 5.67 2.19 0.92
C LYS A 4 6.06 2.89 2.22
N ILE A 5 6.41 2.14 3.25
CA ILE A 5 7.04 2.71 4.45
C ILE A 5 8.48 3.09 4.10
N LYS A 6 8.84 4.33 4.42
CA LYS A 6 10.17 4.89 4.21
C LYS A 6 11.21 4.18 5.07
N GLY A 7 12.38 3.92 4.49
CA GLY A 7 13.52 3.33 5.17
C GLY A 7 13.86 1.90 4.72
N ASN A 8 14.89 1.31 5.33
CA ASN A 8 15.38 -0.02 4.98
C ASN A 8 14.55 -1.12 5.66
N ILE A 9 13.28 -1.24 5.27
CA ILE A 9 12.32 -2.18 5.85
C ILE A 9 12.00 -3.26 4.82
N LYS A 10 12.13 -4.52 5.22
CA LYS A 10 11.92 -5.66 4.33
C LYS A 10 10.47 -5.81 3.87
N GLU A 11 9.50 -5.58 4.74
CA GLU A 11 8.05 -5.67 4.46
C GLU A 11 7.42 -4.29 4.55
N ASN A 12 7.62 -3.48 3.50
CA ASN A 12 7.25 -2.06 3.53
C ASN A 12 6.13 -1.68 2.56
N MET A 13 5.66 -2.59 1.71
CA MET A 13 4.67 -2.26 0.68
C MET A 13 3.26 -2.60 1.12
N LEU A 14 2.36 -1.60 1.12
CA LEU A 14 0.95 -1.80 1.43
C LEU A 14 0.23 -2.45 0.23
N VAL A 15 -0.41 -3.58 0.49
CA VAL A 15 -1.21 -4.30 -0.50
C VAL A 15 -2.58 -4.64 0.06
N TYR A 16 -3.54 -4.86 -0.82
CA TYR A 16 -4.85 -5.41 -0.47
C TYR A 16 -4.95 -6.86 -0.94
N GLY A 17 -5.13 -7.80 -0.02
CA GLY A 17 -5.29 -9.21 -0.40
C GLY A 17 -6.73 -9.52 -0.77
N GLU A 18 -6.95 -9.96 -2.01
CA GLU A 18 -8.31 -10.22 -2.51
C GLU A 18 -8.95 -11.43 -1.82
N LEU A 19 -8.16 -12.43 -1.43
CA LEU A 19 -8.63 -13.60 -0.71
C LEU A 19 -8.98 -13.28 0.75
N LEU A 20 -8.10 -12.52 1.42
CA LEU A 20 -8.24 -12.18 2.84
C LEU A 20 -9.13 -10.96 3.10
N LYS A 21 -9.50 -10.23 2.04
CA LYS A 21 -10.30 -9.00 2.07
C LYS A 21 -9.77 -7.98 3.10
N ARG A 22 -8.45 -7.79 3.13
CA ARG A 22 -7.78 -6.87 4.07
C ARG A 22 -6.49 -6.30 3.51
N TYR A 23 -6.09 -5.16 4.08
CA TYR A 23 -4.79 -4.54 3.84
C TYR A 23 -3.71 -5.13 4.75
N PHE A 24 -2.50 -5.26 4.23
CA PHE A 24 -1.31 -5.65 4.99
C PHE A 24 -0.02 -5.24 4.25
N PHE A 25 1.10 -5.29 4.96
CA PHE A 25 2.41 -5.02 4.37
C PHE A 25 3.09 -6.30 3.89
N THR A 26 3.72 -6.24 2.72
CA THR A 26 4.48 -7.34 2.13
C THR A 26 5.88 -6.90 1.70
N LYS A 27 6.76 -7.88 1.48
CA LYS A 27 8.16 -7.69 1.09
C LYS A 27 8.41 -7.47 -0.38
N SER A 28 7.51 -7.93 -1.26
CA SER A 28 7.72 -7.86 -2.71
C SER A 28 6.46 -8.23 -3.50
N PHE A 29 6.49 -7.92 -4.80
CA PHE A 29 5.45 -8.16 -5.82
C PHE A 29 5.22 -9.64 -6.19
N ILE A 30 5.64 -10.57 -5.34
CA ILE A 30 5.64 -12.02 -5.64
C ILE A 30 4.51 -12.73 -4.90
N LEU A 31 3.51 -11.98 -4.43
CA LEU A 31 2.27 -12.57 -3.94
C LEU A 31 1.27 -12.59 -5.09
N ASP A 32 0.82 -13.80 -5.43
CA ASP A 32 -0.39 -14.00 -6.22
C ASP A 32 -1.61 -13.56 -5.36
N ASP A 33 -2.67 -13.04 -5.99
CA ASP A 33 -3.93 -12.60 -5.36
C ASP A 33 -3.88 -11.35 -4.45
N VAL A 34 -2.96 -10.41 -4.74
CA VAL A 34 -2.94 -9.10 -4.06
C VAL A 34 -2.93 -7.94 -5.05
N ILE A 35 -3.58 -6.84 -4.65
CA ILE A 35 -3.59 -5.56 -5.35
C ILE A 35 -2.51 -4.66 -4.76
N TYR A 36 -1.56 -4.24 -5.60
CA TYR A 36 -0.42 -3.43 -5.21
C TYR A 36 -0.67 -1.93 -5.36
N SER A 37 -1.40 -1.55 -6.41
CA SER A 37 -1.74 -0.17 -6.71
C SER A 37 -3.13 0.16 -6.20
N HIS A 38 -3.25 1.30 -5.55
CA HIS A 38 -4.51 1.78 -5.00
C HIS A 38 -4.88 3.11 -5.64
N THR A 39 -6.17 3.37 -5.83
CA THR A 39 -6.69 4.70 -6.09
C THR A 39 -6.71 5.51 -4.80
N ARG A 40 -6.75 6.84 -4.92
CA ARG A 40 -6.89 7.72 -3.75
C ARG A 40 -8.16 7.40 -2.97
N LYS A 41 -9.26 7.15 -3.69
CA LYS A 41 -10.55 6.81 -3.10
C LYS A 41 -10.49 5.51 -2.31
N GLU A 42 -9.86 4.46 -2.82
CA GLU A 42 -9.70 3.19 -2.08
C GLU A 42 -8.93 3.38 -0.77
N LEU A 43 -7.86 4.19 -0.79
CA LEU A 43 -7.09 4.50 0.42
C LEU A 43 -7.92 5.31 1.42
N GLU A 44 -8.64 6.33 0.96
CA GLU A 44 -9.51 7.16 1.81
C GLU A 44 -10.66 6.33 2.41
N ASP A 45 -11.36 5.53 1.60
CA ASP A 45 -12.46 4.65 2.01
C ASP A 45 -11.98 3.59 3.02
N ALA A 46 -10.71 3.15 2.93
CA ALA A 46 -10.09 2.22 3.85
C ALA A 46 -9.43 2.88 5.09
N ASN A 47 -9.66 4.17 5.33
CA ASN A 47 -9.05 4.97 6.40
C ASN A 47 -7.51 5.10 6.34
N PHE A 48 -6.93 4.89 5.15
CA PHE A 48 -5.51 5.15 4.87
C PHE A 48 -5.26 6.54 4.29
N GLY A 49 -6.23 7.46 4.30
CA GLY A 49 -6.03 8.83 3.81
C GLY A 49 -4.83 9.57 4.45
N TRP A 50 -4.46 9.21 5.69
CA TRP A 50 -3.30 9.78 6.39
C TRP A 50 -1.94 9.51 5.70
N VAL A 51 -1.86 8.53 4.80
CA VAL A 51 -0.60 8.20 4.11
C VAL A 51 -0.09 9.35 3.26
N PHE A 52 -0.98 10.21 2.74
CA PHE A 52 -0.62 11.36 1.92
C PHE A 52 0.04 12.50 2.71
N ASP A 53 -0.20 12.57 4.03
CA ASP A 53 0.34 13.59 4.92
C ASP A 53 1.48 13.06 5.82
N CYS A 54 1.89 11.80 5.64
CA CYS A 54 2.87 11.15 6.51
C CYS A 54 4.28 11.18 5.91
N GLU A 55 5.21 11.90 6.57
CA GLU A 55 6.63 11.97 6.16
C GLU A 55 7.37 10.61 6.15
N GLY A 56 6.83 9.63 6.90
CA GLY A 56 7.34 8.27 6.97
C GLY A 56 6.87 7.35 5.83
N ILE A 57 6.07 7.87 4.89
CA ILE A 57 5.52 7.12 3.77
C ILE A 57 6.07 7.70 2.45
N GLU A 58 6.45 6.79 1.56
CA GLU A 58 6.76 7.08 0.17
C GLU A 58 5.55 6.68 -0.69
N ILE A 59 5.05 7.63 -1.48
CA ILE A 59 3.94 7.42 -2.40
C ILE A 59 4.43 7.61 -3.83
N GLU A 60 4.09 6.66 -4.69
CA GLU A 60 4.36 6.71 -6.12
C GLU A 60 3.02 6.63 -6.87
N GLU A 61 2.74 7.60 -7.73
CA GLU A 61 1.57 7.54 -8.62
C GLU A 61 1.84 6.52 -9.72
N VAL A 62 0.84 5.70 -10.03
CA VAL A 62 0.88 4.75 -11.14
C VAL A 62 -0.19 5.23 -12.12
N GLU A 63 0.23 5.55 -13.34
CA GLU A 63 -0.63 5.99 -14.45
C GLU A 63 -1.68 4.93 -14.83
#